data_AF-A0A0C3N7N7-F1
#
_entry.id   AF-A0A0C3N7N7-F1
#
_cell.length_a   1.000
_cell.length_b   1.000
_cell.length_c   1.000
_cell.angle_alpha   90.00
_cell.angle_beta   90.00
_cell.angle_gamma   90.00
#
_symmetry.space_group_name_H-M   'P 1'
#
loop_
_entity.id
_entity.type
_entity.pdbx_description
1 polymer ?
#
loop_
_entity_poly.entity_id
_entity_poly.type
_entity_poly.pdbx_seq_one_letter_code
_entity_poly.pdbx_strand_id
1 'polypeptide(L)'
;MSASTEPSCTLPPFDHVKADVILRSSDDVDFRVFKLFLSLASPFFETLFDFPQPSEEMSTDVEFKDGLPIVPVSEDSKTLDPLLRFCYPCTLSEDPVLEDFRDVVNVLEAAKKYSLNGIERTVCKSLFNPKILEVNSLRCFAIACRARMQNECILAAKHALREPSVPMWFEEIELITASELLSLLTYHKKCGDIIQTLKGNYSWITAEYRQWNTAPWMCGFNSTGNCCGCTRSTSGRFMLNGHATVQWWETFMDSTFVDLRDNPCADTIRKNVEKAIQTARQRNCGYCSLAVSGGMQEFGTLFINKVEELISQVRSAHFRYLAASGNFFVSQVELELRF
;
A
#
# COMPACT_ATOMS: atom_id res chain seq x y z
N MET A 1 35.06 31.14 -15.03
CA MET A 1 35.96 30.02 -15.40
C MET A 1 35.21 28.77 -15.07
N SER A 2 34.44 28.26 -16.04
CA SER A 2 33.62 27.06 -15.88
C SER A 2 34.53 25.86 -15.98
N ALA A 3 34.66 25.10 -14.90
CA ALA A 3 35.33 23.81 -14.94
C ALA A 3 34.39 22.84 -15.66
N SER A 4 34.81 22.39 -16.84
CA SER A 4 34.17 21.29 -17.56
C SER A 4 34.42 20.02 -16.75
N THR A 5 33.45 19.60 -15.94
CA THR A 5 33.49 18.30 -15.28
C THR A 5 33.33 17.24 -16.36
N GLU A 6 34.36 16.41 -16.60
CA GLU A 6 34.22 15.30 -17.53
C GLU A 6 33.11 14.35 -17.04
N PRO A 7 32.16 13.93 -17.90
CA PRO A 7 31.07 13.05 -17.49
C PRO A 7 31.63 11.71 -17.01
N SER A 8 31.26 11.33 -15.78
CA SER A 8 31.72 10.10 -15.13
C SER A 8 31.15 8.89 -15.86
N CYS A 9 32.00 7.98 -16.35
CA CYS A 9 31.55 6.68 -16.86
C CYS A 9 31.07 5.78 -15.72
N THR A 10 30.03 5.01 -15.99
CA THR A 10 29.42 4.07 -15.04
C THR A 10 30.22 2.77 -14.90
N LEU A 11 29.94 2.01 -13.84
CA LEU A 11 30.48 0.68 -13.58
C LEU A 11 29.68 -0.39 -14.37
N PRO A 12 30.18 -1.64 -14.47
CA PRO A 12 29.43 -2.73 -15.07
C PRO A 12 27.99 -2.82 -14.52
N PRO A 13 26.97 -3.06 -15.38
CA PRO A 13 27.08 -3.53 -16.77
C PRO A 13 27.12 -2.42 -17.85
N PHE A 14 27.16 -1.15 -17.47
CA PHE A 14 26.95 -0.02 -18.39
C PHE A 14 28.24 0.63 -18.93
N ASP A 15 29.33 -0.13 -18.97
CA ASP A 15 30.64 0.25 -19.49
C ASP A 15 31.09 -0.58 -20.71
N HIS A 16 30.19 -1.42 -21.25
CA HIS A 16 30.56 -2.42 -22.24
C HIS A 16 30.97 -1.81 -23.60
N VAL A 17 32.14 -2.22 -24.12
CA VAL A 17 32.75 -1.68 -25.36
C VAL A 17 31.93 -1.91 -26.64
N LYS A 18 31.02 -2.89 -26.64
CA LYS A 18 30.12 -3.19 -27.78
C LYS A 18 28.77 -2.50 -27.70
N ALA A 19 28.54 -1.65 -26.71
CA ALA A 19 27.33 -0.83 -26.66
C ALA A 19 27.18 0.00 -27.94
N ASP A 20 25.94 0.29 -28.33
CA ASP A 20 25.60 0.96 -29.59
C ASP A 20 24.92 2.32 -29.39
N VAL A 21 24.73 2.74 -28.13
CA VAL A 21 24.25 4.07 -27.75
C VAL A 21 24.71 4.43 -26.33
N ILE A 22 24.84 5.73 -26.06
CA ILE A 22 25.06 6.27 -24.72
C ILE A 22 23.81 7.01 -24.27
N LEU A 23 23.26 6.65 -23.11
CA LEU A 23 22.29 7.49 -22.41
C LEU A 23 23.02 8.37 -21.40
N ARG A 24 22.84 9.69 -21.48
CA ARG A 24 23.41 10.64 -20.52
C ARG A 24 22.33 11.09 -19.55
N SER A 25 22.53 10.78 -18.28
CA SER A 25 21.67 11.26 -17.18
C SER A 25 21.77 12.77 -16.97
N SER A 26 20.83 13.35 -16.22
CA SER A 26 20.79 14.80 -15.96
C SER A 26 21.90 15.30 -15.04
N ASP A 27 22.59 14.41 -14.33
CA ASP A 27 23.80 14.67 -13.54
C ASP A 27 25.09 14.28 -14.30
N ASP A 28 25.04 14.28 -15.64
CA ASP A 28 26.16 14.09 -16.56
C ASP A 28 26.90 12.74 -16.38
N VAL A 29 26.18 11.70 -15.95
CA VAL A 29 26.70 10.33 -15.90
C VAL A 29 26.32 9.59 -17.18
N ASP A 30 27.31 8.98 -17.83
CA ASP A 30 27.16 8.29 -19.11
C ASP A 30 26.96 6.77 -18.93
N PHE A 31 25.88 6.25 -19.50
CA PHE A 31 25.51 4.84 -19.49
C PHE A 31 25.64 4.27 -20.90
N ARG A 32 26.63 3.40 -21.13
CA ARG A 32 26.76 2.66 -22.40
C ARG A 32 25.78 1.50 -22.42
N VAL A 33 24.82 1.54 -23.32
CA VAL A 33 23.74 0.55 -23.37
C VAL A 33 23.56 -0.06 -24.76
N PHE A 34 22.87 -1.20 -24.80
CA PHE A 34 22.43 -1.85 -26.04
C PHE A 34 20.99 -1.47 -26.37
N LYS A 35 20.78 -0.85 -27.54
CA LYS A 35 19.45 -0.51 -28.07
C LYS A 35 18.51 -1.71 -28.03
N LEU A 36 19.00 -2.90 -28.40
CA LEU A 36 18.22 -4.14 -28.41
C LEU A 36 17.46 -4.42 -27.10
N PHE A 37 18.13 -4.34 -25.95
CA PHE A 37 17.49 -4.65 -24.66
C PHE A 37 16.44 -3.60 -24.29
N LEU A 38 16.74 -2.33 -24.54
CA LEU A 38 15.83 -1.23 -24.28
C LEU A 38 14.60 -1.28 -25.19
N SER A 39 14.78 -1.55 -26.50
CA SER A 39 13.68 -1.71 -27.46
C SER A 39 12.76 -2.89 -27.10
N LEU A 40 13.33 -4.03 -26.70
CA LEU A 40 12.54 -5.19 -26.28
C LEU A 40 11.79 -4.94 -24.97
N ALA A 41 12.34 -4.12 -24.07
CA ALA A 41 11.72 -3.78 -22.80
C ALA A 41 10.62 -2.70 -22.94
N SER A 42 10.76 -1.79 -23.91
CA SER A 42 9.96 -0.57 -24.01
C SER A 42 9.64 -0.20 -25.47
N PRO A 43 8.34 -0.03 -25.80
CA PRO A 43 7.92 0.55 -27.08
C PRO A 43 8.39 1.99 -27.28
N PHE A 44 8.61 2.74 -26.19
CA PHE A 44 9.14 4.10 -26.28
C PHE A 44 10.57 4.08 -26.82
N PHE A 45 11.43 3.21 -26.27
CA PHE A 45 12.81 3.10 -26.74
C PHE A 45 12.90 2.47 -28.14
N GLU A 46 12.03 1.50 -28.46
CA GLU A 46 11.90 0.96 -29.82
C GLU A 46 11.63 2.10 -30.83
N THR A 47 10.61 2.91 -30.55
CA THR A 47 10.26 4.07 -31.38
C THR A 47 11.39 5.10 -31.45
N LEU A 48 12.02 5.42 -30.32
CA LEU A 48 13.11 6.39 -30.22
C LEU A 48 14.31 6.00 -31.10
N PHE A 49 14.65 4.71 -31.14
CA PHE A 49 15.80 4.22 -31.89
C PHE A 49 15.51 3.93 -33.36
N ASP A 50 14.24 3.76 -33.74
CA ASP A 50 13.80 3.59 -35.12
C ASP A 50 13.73 4.90 -35.90
N PHE A 51 13.71 6.05 -35.22
CA PHE A 51 13.81 7.35 -35.90
C PHE A 51 15.17 7.49 -36.57
N PRO A 52 15.22 7.86 -37.88
CA PRO A 52 16.48 8.10 -38.56
C PRO A 52 17.17 9.27 -37.86
N GLN A 53 18.24 8.98 -37.12
CA GLN A 53 19.12 10.01 -36.59
C GLN A 53 19.66 10.79 -37.80
N PRO A 54 19.56 12.13 -37.82
CA PRO A 54 20.10 12.92 -38.91
C PRO A 54 21.56 12.53 -39.12
N SER A 55 21.91 12.26 -40.38
CA SER A 55 23.26 11.86 -40.78
C SER A 55 24.28 12.88 -40.28
N GLU A 56 25.49 12.40 -39.93
CA GLU A 56 26.62 13.18 -39.36
C GLU A 56 26.91 14.52 -40.07
N GLU A 57 26.50 14.64 -41.33
CA GLU A 57 26.72 15.82 -42.17
C GLU A 57 25.66 16.93 -42.05
N MET A 58 24.55 16.73 -41.31
CA MET A 58 23.37 17.61 -41.39
C MET A 58 22.77 18.12 -40.07
N SER A 59 23.25 17.69 -38.90
CA SER A 59 22.75 18.20 -37.61
C SER A 59 23.90 18.56 -36.67
N THR A 60 24.01 19.83 -36.32
CA THR A 60 24.97 20.34 -35.32
C THR A 60 24.65 19.93 -33.88
N ASP A 61 23.53 19.24 -33.66
CA ASP A 61 22.92 19.09 -32.34
C ASP A 61 22.98 17.65 -31.79
N VAL A 62 23.54 16.68 -32.53
CA VAL A 62 23.73 15.31 -32.05
C VAL A 62 25.15 15.16 -31.48
N GLU A 63 25.25 14.99 -30.18
CA GLU A 63 26.52 14.78 -29.50
C GLU A 63 26.99 13.33 -29.67
N PHE A 64 28.27 13.14 -29.95
CA PHE A 64 28.90 11.83 -30.06
C PHE A 64 30.05 11.68 -29.07
N LYS A 65 30.20 10.48 -28.49
CA LYS A 65 31.34 10.10 -27.66
C LYS A 65 31.81 8.71 -28.04
N ASP A 66 33.10 8.59 -28.36
CA ASP A 66 33.74 7.35 -28.82
C ASP A 66 33.04 6.69 -30.03
N GLY A 67 32.50 7.52 -30.94
CA GLY A 67 31.77 7.05 -32.12
C GLY A 67 30.36 6.55 -31.84
N LEU A 68 29.85 6.73 -30.61
CA LEU A 68 28.47 6.40 -30.23
C LEU A 68 27.64 7.67 -30.11
N PRO A 69 26.37 7.66 -30.58
CA PRO A 69 25.46 8.77 -30.35
C PRO A 69 25.09 8.85 -28.87
N ILE A 70 25.05 10.08 -28.33
CA ILE A 70 24.61 10.38 -26.97
C ILE A 70 23.15 10.84 -27.02
N VAL A 71 22.32 10.23 -26.19
CA VAL A 71 20.93 10.62 -25.98
C VAL A 71 20.78 11.14 -24.54
N PRO A 72 20.56 12.45 -24.34
CA PRO A 72 20.32 12.97 -23.00
C PRO A 72 18.95 12.54 -22.48
N VAL A 73 18.88 12.26 -21.18
CA VAL A 73 17.64 11.94 -20.45
C VAL A 73 17.51 12.83 -19.21
N SER A 74 16.29 12.99 -18.70
CA SER A 74 16.02 13.89 -17.56
C SER A 74 16.33 13.25 -16.20
N GLU A 75 16.37 11.93 -16.16
CA GLU A 75 16.57 11.10 -14.99
C GLU A 75 18.02 11.21 -14.52
N ASP A 76 18.22 11.32 -13.20
CA ASP A 76 19.55 11.26 -12.62
C ASP A 76 20.11 9.84 -12.65
N SER A 77 21.41 9.72 -12.42
CA SER A 77 22.13 8.45 -12.42
C SER A 77 21.55 7.44 -11.41
N LYS A 78 21.06 7.92 -10.26
CA LYS A 78 20.45 7.08 -9.21
C LYS A 78 19.13 6.45 -9.62
N THR A 79 18.37 7.13 -10.48
CA THR A 79 17.11 6.62 -11.02
C THR A 79 17.35 5.79 -12.28
N LEU A 80 18.27 6.25 -13.14
CA LEU A 80 18.53 5.65 -14.44
C LEU A 80 19.23 4.29 -14.31
N ASP A 81 20.21 4.14 -13.41
CA ASP A 81 20.91 2.86 -13.19
C ASP A 81 19.94 1.70 -12.87
N PRO A 82 19.10 1.76 -11.82
CA PRO A 82 18.18 0.66 -11.52
C PRO A 82 17.15 0.43 -12.63
N LEU A 83 16.66 1.50 -13.27
CA LEU A 83 15.74 1.38 -14.39
C LEU A 83 16.35 0.58 -15.54
N LEU A 84 17.61 0.89 -15.91
CA LEU A 84 18.32 0.18 -16.97
C LEU A 84 18.63 -1.26 -16.57
N ARG A 85 18.97 -1.54 -15.30
CA ARG A 85 19.23 -2.90 -14.83
C ARG A 85 18.03 -3.81 -15.01
N PHE A 86 16.83 -3.29 -14.77
CA PHE A 86 15.59 -4.02 -15.04
C PHE A 86 15.32 -4.31 -16.52
N CYS A 87 15.87 -3.51 -17.44
CA CYS A 87 15.76 -3.75 -18.89
C CYS A 87 16.73 -4.83 -19.38
N TYR A 88 17.75 -5.18 -18.59
CA TYR A 88 18.77 -6.14 -18.99
C TYR A 88 18.43 -7.56 -18.54
N PRO A 89 18.89 -8.60 -19.27
CA PRO A 89 18.77 -9.97 -18.81
C PRO A 89 19.43 -10.17 -17.44
N CYS A 90 18.79 -10.94 -16.56
CA CYS A 90 19.29 -11.23 -15.21
C CYS A 90 20.62 -12.02 -15.19
N THR A 91 21.07 -12.56 -16.33
CA THR A 91 22.40 -13.16 -16.49
C THR A 91 23.50 -12.14 -16.74
N LEU A 92 23.13 -10.91 -17.08
CA LEU A 92 24.05 -9.81 -17.42
C LEU A 92 23.97 -8.67 -16.40
N SER A 93 22.88 -8.56 -15.66
CA SER A 93 22.69 -7.58 -14.60
C SER A 93 22.07 -8.23 -13.37
N GLU A 94 22.52 -7.82 -12.19
CA GLU A 94 21.83 -8.10 -10.95
C GLU A 94 20.56 -7.24 -10.84
N ASP A 95 19.55 -7.76 -10.15
CA ASP A 95 18.34 -7.00 -9.82
C ASP A 95 18.73 -5.80 -8.94
N PRO A 96 18.26 -4.58 -9.25
CA PRO A 96 18.59 -3.43 -8.46
C PRO A 96 17.94 -3.51 -7.08
N VAL A 97 18.71 -3.10 -6.07
CA VAL A 97 18.20 -2.95 -4.70
C VAL A 97 17.64 -1.53 -4.56
N LEU A 98 16.33 -1.42 -4.34
CA LEU A 98 15.66 -0.16 -4.05
C LEU A 98 15.38 -0.10 -2.55
N GLU A 99 16.28 0.52 -1.78
CA GLU A 99 16.16 0.62 -0.31
C GLU A 99 15.34 1.83 0.14
N ASP A 100 15.42 2.94 -0.60
CA ASP A 100 14.73 4.19 -0.29
C ASP A 100 13.41 4.30 -1.08
N PHE A 101 12.35 4.73 -0.39
CA PHE A 101 11.04 4.94 -1.00
C PHE A 101 11.02 6.06 -2.05
N ARG A 102 11.88 7.09 -1.92
CA ARG A 102 12.05 8.14 -2.93
C ARG A 102 12.66 7.59 -4.20
N ASP A 103 13.66 6.71 -4.10
CA ASP A 103 14.25 6.04 -5.25
C ASP A 103 13.20 5.17 -5.95
N VAL A 104 12.37 4.45 -5.18
CA VAL A 104 11.23 3.68 -5.71
C VAL A 104 10.26 4.57 -6.50
N VAL A 105 9.93 5.76 -5.99
CA VAL A 105 9.04 6.71 -6.67
C VAL A 105 9.65 7.18 -7.98
N ASN A 106 10.91 7.61 -7.97
CA ASN A 106 11.58 8.12 -9.17
C ASN A 106 11.67 7.03 -10.24
N VAL A 107 12.03 5.80 -9.86
CA VAL A 107 12.08 4.66 -10.79
C VAL A 107 10.69 4.32 -11.34
N LEU A 108 9.65 4.42 -10.52
CA LEU A 108 8.27 4.16 -10.95
C LEU A 108 7.76 5.25 -11.91
N GLU A 109 8.07 6.52 -11.66
CA GLU A 109 7.76 7.63 -12.57
C GLU A 109 8.51 7.49 -13.91
N ALA A 110 9.80 7.16 -13.87
CA ALA A 110 10.60 6.88 -15.06
C ALA A 110 10.08 5.66 -15.83
N ALA A 111 9.71 4.58 -15.13
CA ALA A 111 9.13 3.40 -15.75
C ALA A 111 7.83 3.72 -16.50
N LYS A 112 6.98 4.62 -15.96
CA LYS A 112 5.79 5.09 -16.65
C LYS A 112 6.12 5.95 -17.87
N LYS A 113 7.04 6.91 -17.71
CA LYS A 113 7.50 7.79 -18.79
C LYS A 113 8.00 6.99 -19.99
N TYR A 114 8.78 5.94 -19.73
CA TYR A 114 9.35 5.08 -20.75
C TYR A 114 8.49 3.87 -21.09
N SER A 115 7.21 3.82 -20.67
CA SER A 115 6.28 2.72 -20.99
C SER A 115 6.79 1.31 -20.60
N LEU A 116 7.57 1.21 -19.53
CA LEU A 116 8.16 -0.01 -18.98
C LEU A 116 7.18 -0.74 -18.05
N ASN A 117 6.04 -1.17 -18.61
CA ASN A 117 4.91 -1.77 -17.87
C ASN A 117 5.30 -3.00 -17.01
N GLY A 118 6.29 -3.78 -17.46
CA GLY A 118 6.79 -4.93 -16.71
C GLY A 118 7.52 -4.54 -15.42
N ILE A 119 8.27 -3.43 -15.47
CA ILE A 119 9.00 -2.88 -14.33
C ILE A 119 8.01 -2.25 -13.36
N GLU A 120 7.07 -1.43 -13.85
CA GLU A 120 5.98 -0.88 -13.02
C GLU A 120 5.33 -2.00 -12.21
N ARG A 121 4.88 -3.08 -12.87
CA ARG A 121 4.23 -4.21 -12.18
C ARG A 121 5.13 -4.87 -11.14
N THR A 122 6.43 -4.99 -11.41
CA THR A 122 7.40 -5.64 -10.51
C THR A 122 7.64 -4.79 -9.26
N VAL A 123 7.90 -3.50 -9.44
CA VAL A 123 8.08 -2.53 -8.35
C VAL A 123 6.80 -2.47 -7.50
N CYS A 124 5.63 -2.45 -8.12
CA CYS A 124 4.36 -2.40 -7.41
C CYS A 124 4.09 -3.67 -6.59
N LYS A 125 4.39 -4.86 -7.14
CA LYS A 125 4.30 -6.11 -6.38
C LYS A 125 5.25 -6.13 -5.18
N SER A 126 6.44 -5.55 -5.31
CA SER A 126 7.39 -5.44 -4.20
C SER A 126 6.89 -4.47 -3.13
N LEU A 127 6.44 -3.28 -3.52
CA LEU A 127 6.05 -2.22 -2.60
C LEU A 127 4.71 -2.49 -1.88
N PHE A 128 3.74 -3.07 -2.58
CA PHE A 128 2.39 -3.30 -2.06
C PHE A 128 2.16 -4.75 -1.61
N ASN A 129 3.23 -5.47 -1.24
CA ASN A 129 3.08 -6.75 -0.59
C ASN A 129 2.63 -6.58 0.88
N PRO A 130 1.95 -7.58 1.48
CA PRO A 130 1.42 -7.46 2.83
C PRO A 130 2.47 -7.05 3.87
N LYS A 131 3.67 -7.64 3.87
CA LYS A 131 4.70 -7.36 4.89
C LYS A 131 5.13 -5.90 4.91
N ILE A 132 5.29 -5.30 3.73
CA ILE A 132 5.68 -3.89 3.61
C ILE A 132 4.51 -2.99 3.99
N LEU A 133 3.30 -3.30 3.52
CA LEU A 133 2.09 -2.54 3.85
C LEU A 133 1.74 -2.56 5.33
N GLU A 134 2.06 -3.63 6.05
CA GLU A 134 1.82 -3.72 7.49
C GLU A 134 2.66 -2.74 8.30
N VAL A 135 3.84 -2.36 7.80
CA VAL A 135 4.82 -1.49 8.49
C VAL A 135 4.82 -0.07 7.90
N ASN A 136 4.58 0.06 6.61
CA ASN A 136 4.79 1.30 5.84
C ASN A 136 3.53 1.78 5.12
N SER A 137 2.32 1.43 5.58
CA SER A 137 1.06 1.76 4.89
C SER A 137 0.91 3.23 4.50
N LEU A 138 1.33 4.16 5.37
CA LEU A 138 1.26 5.61 5.10
C LEU A 138 2.24 6.04 4.00
N ARG A 139 3.46 5.49 4.02
CA ARG A 139 4.48 5.74 2.99
C ARG A 139 4.04 5.17 1.65
N CYS A 140 3.58 3.91 1.64
CA CYS A 140 3.00 3.27 0.46
C CYS A 140 1.80 4.05 -0.08
N PHE A 141 0.95 4.61 0.79
CA PHE A 141 -0.16 5.46 0.37
C PHE A 141 0.33 6.73 -0.33
N ALA A 142 1.34 7.40 0.22
CA ALA A 142 1.90 8.60 -0.38
C ALA A 142 2.53 8.32 -1.75
N ILE A 143 3.30 7.23 -1.86
CA ILE A 143 3.90 6.77 -3.12
C ILE A 143 2.82 6.44 -4.15
N ALA A 144 1.78 5.71 -3.75
CA ALA A 144 0.67 5.39 -4.64
C ALA A 144 -0.05 6.65 -5.15
N CYS A 145 -0.23 7.66 -4.29
CA CYS A 145 -0.85 8.93 -4.68
C CYS A 145 0.01 9.68 -5.70
N ARG A 146 1.31 9.79 -5.40
CA ARG A 146 2.30 10.45 -6.25
C ARG A 146 2.39 9.78 -7.62
N ALA A 147 2.50 8.45 -7.62
CA ALA A 147 2.55 7.64 -8.84
C ALA A 147 1.18 7.42 -9.52
N ARG A 148 0.09 8.04 -9.02
CA ARG A 148 -1.26 7.95 -9.60
C ARG A 148 -1.80 6.51 -9.72
N MET A 149 -1.47 5.68 -8.74
CA MET A 149 -1.82 4.27 -8.68
C MET A 149 -3.06 4.05 -7.83
N GLN A 150 -4.24 4.11 -8.45
CA GLN A 150 -5.51 4.17 -7.71
C GLN A 150 -5.80 2.92 -6.87
N ASN A 151 -5.55 1.72 -7.38
CA ASN A 151 -5.84 0.48 -6.66
C ASN A 151 -4.93 0.33 -5.44
N GLU A 152 -3.67 0.69 -5.61
CA GLU A 152 -2.63 0.68 -4.61
C GLU A 152 -2.87 1.76 -3.54
N CYS A 153 -3.40 2.93 -3.92
CA CYS A 153 -3.87 3.95 -2.97
C CYS A 153 -4.96 3.38 -2.06
N ILE A 154 -5.96 2.72 -2.65
CA ILE A 154 -7.08 2.14 -1.90
C ILE A 154 -6.59 1.05 -0.96
N LEU A 155 -5.70 0.19 -1.45
CA LEU A 155 -5.09 -0.88 -0.67
C LEU A 155 -4.29 -0.30 0.51
N ALA A 156 -3.38 0.64 0.25
CA ALA A 156 -2.57 1.27 1.29
C ALA A 156 -3.42 2.06 2.30
N ALA A 157 -4.45 2.77 1.85
CA ALA A 157 -5.39 3.48 2.73
C ALA A 157 -6.14 2.51 3.66
N LYS A 158 -6.57 1.35 3.14
CA LYS A 158 -7.18 0.30 3.97
C LYS A 158 -6.19 -0.24 4.99
N HIS A 159 -4.94 -0.47 4.60
CA HIS A 159 -3.90 -0.91 5.54
C HIS A 159 -3.62 0.16 6.61
N ALA A 160 -3.65 1.44 6.26
CA ALA A 160 -3.44 2.56 7.18
C ALA A 160 -4.54 2.70 8.26
N LEU A 161 -5.66 1.98 8.16
CA LEU A 161 -6.66 1.91 9.25
C LEU A 161 -6.12 1.28 10.55
N ARG A 162 -4.96 0.62 10.50
CA ARG A 162 -4.23 0.13 11.68
C ARG A 162 -3.47 1.24 12.42
N GLU A 163 -3.22 2.35 11.74
CA GLU A 163 -2.48 3.48 12.27
C GLU A 163 -3.45 4.48 12.93
N PRO A 164 -2.96 5.28 13.88
CA PRO A 164 -3.73 6.37 14.46
C PRO A 164 -4.32 7.28 13.37
N SER A 165 -5.56 7.74 13.60
CA SER A 165 -6.27 8.63 12.66
C SER A 165 -5.47 9.88 12.27
N VAL A 166 -4.70 10.43 13.21
CA VAL A 166 -3.73 11.50 12.95
C VAL A 166 -2.33 10.88 12.98
N PRO A 167 -1.67 10.71 11.82
CA PRO A 167 -0.36 10.09 11.77
C PRO A 167 0.72 11.02 12.32
N MET A 168 1.79 10.43 12.83
CA MET A 168 3.05 11.14 13.07
C MET A 168 3.68 11.54 11.73
N TRP A 169 4.58 12.53 11.75
CA TRP A 169 5.31 12.93 10.55
C TRP A 169 6.10 11.75 9.96
N PHE A 170 6.06 11.61 8.65
CA PHE A 170 6.84 10.67 7.85
C PHE A 170 7.32 11.39 6.58
N GLU A 171 8.49 11.02 6.06
CA GLU A 171 9.18 11.77 5.02
C GLU A 171 8.37 11.86 3.71
N GLU A 172 7.70 10.78 3.32
CA GLU A 172 6.93 10.69 2.08
C GLU A 172 5.65 11.52 2.12
N ILE A 173 5.30 12.13 3.25
CA ILE A 173 4.17 13.07 3.33
C ILE A 173 4.38 14.28 2.41
N GLU A 174 5.64 14.61 2.09
CA GLU A 174 6.01 15.66 1.15
C GLU A 174 5.63 15.33 -0.31
N LEU A 175 5.39 14.06 -0.61
CA LEU A 175 4.99 13.60 -1.94
C LEU A 175 3.50 13.80 -2.23
N ILE A 176 2.71 14.11 -1.20
CA ILE A 176 1.26 14.26 -1.32
C ILE A 176 0.81 15.68 -1.00
N THR A 177 -0.29 16.05 -1.62
CA THR A 177 -1.00 17.29 -1.38
C THR A 177 -1.83 17.21 -0.09
N ALA A 178 -2.16 18.38 0.47
CA ALA A 178 -3.09 18.47 1.60
C ALA A 178 -4.46 17.82 1.30
N SER A 179 -4.91 17.87 0.04
CA SER A 179 -6.18 17.26 -0.40
C SER A 179 -6.12 15.72 -0.36
N GLU A 180 -5.00 15.12 -0.73
CA GLU A 180 -4.78 13.68 -0.70
C GLU A 180 -4.69 13.17 0.74
N LEU A 181 -3.96 13.89 1.60
CA LEU A 181 -3.93 13.60 3.03
C LEU A 181 -5.33 13.73 3.65
N LEU A 182 -6.06 14.82 3.37
CA LEU A 182 -7.42 15.01 3.88
C LEU A 182 -8.37 13.89 3.41
N SER A 183 -8.17 13.38 2.20
CA SER A 183 -8.93 12.24 1.67
C SER A 183 -8.68 10.97 2.48
N LEU A 184 -7.42 10.68 2.85
CA LEU A 184 -7.07 9.57 3.73
C LEU A 184 -7.71 9.71 5.11
N LEU A 185 -7.56 10.88 5.74
CA LEU A 185 -8.12 11.16 7.07
C LEU A 185 -9.65 11.04 7.07
N THR A 186 -10.30 11.54 6.02
CA THR A 186 -11.75 11.44 5.84
C THR A 186 -12.21 10.01 5.64
N TYR A 187 -11.46 9.22 4.86
CA TYR A 187 -11.72 7.79 4.68
C TYR A 187 -11.62 7.05 6.02
N HIS A 188 -10.54 7.26 6.77
CA HIS A 188 -10.30 6.66 8.08
C HIS A 188 -11.42 6.97 9.08
N LYS A 189 -11.81 8.25 9.20
CA LYS A 189 -12.94 8.68 10.03
C LYS A 189 -14.25 7.99 9.64
N LYS A 190 -14.56 7.91 8.35
CA LYS A 190 -15.78 7.26 7.86
C LYS A 190 -15.80 5.76 8.16
N CYS A 191 -14.66 5.08 8.08
CA CYS A 191 -14.52 3.68 8.48
C CYS A 191 -14.78 3.52 9.99
N GLY A 192 -14.23 4.39 10.83
CA GLY A 192 -14.56 4.42 12.26
C GLY A 192 -16.05 4.62 12.49
N ASP A 193 -16.65 5.66 11.90
CA ASP A 193 -18.05 6.05 12.08
C ASP A 193 -19.04 4.95 11.65
N ILE A 194 -18.82 4.31 10.48
CA ILE A 194 -19.73 3.25 9.99
C ILE A 194 -19.71 2.03 10.93
N ILE A 195 -18.57 1.68 11.51
CA ILE A 195 -18.46 0.58 12.48
C ILE A 195 -19.21 0.91 13.77
N GLN A 196 -19.22 2.18 14.21
CA GLN A 196 -19.95 2.57 15.42
C GLN A 196 -21.46 2.35 15.31
N THR A 197 -22.02 2.26 14.09
CA THR A 197 -23.45 1.97 13.89
C THR A 197 -23.85 0.61 14.48
N LEU A 198 -22.90 -0.34 14.57
CA LEU A 198 -23.11 -1.65 15.18
C LEU A 198 -23.37 -1.58 16.70
N LYS A 199 -22.94 -0.52 17.40
CA LYS A 199 -23.22 -0.35 18.85
C LYS A 199 -24.70 -0.31 19.17
N GLY A 200 -25.50 0.25 18.25
CA GLY A 200 -26.95 0.39 18.40
C GLY A 200 -27.74 -0.79 17.80
N ASN A 201 -27.06 -1.71 17.11
CA ASN A 201 -27.71 -2.80 16.39
C ASN A 201 -26.89 -4.09 16.47
N TYR A 202 -27.30 -4.96 17.39
CA TYR A 202 -26.67 -6.28 17.58
C TYR A 202 -27.35 -7.40 16.77
N SER A 203 -28.21 -7.07 15.82
CA SER A 203 -28.96 -8.07 15.06
C SER A 203 -28.04 -9.02 14.27
N TRP A 204 -26.87 -8.54 13.83
CA TRP A 204 -25.86 -9.33 13.15
C TRP A 204 -25.26 -10.43 14.02
N ILE A 205 -25.24 -10.25 15.35
CA ILE A 205 -24.82 -11.29 16.30
C ILE A 205 -25.97 -12.28 16.51
N THR A 206 -27.17 -11.79 16.80
CA THR A 206 -28.33 -12.65 17.08
C THR A 206 -28.79 -13.46 15.85
N ALA A 207 -28.55 -12.95 14.65
CA ALA A 207 -28.86 -13.63 13.41
C ALA A 207 -27.96 -14.85 13.15
N GLU A 208 -26.74 -14.85 13.67
CA GLU A 208 -25.80 -15.98 13.61
C GLU A 208 -26.03 -16.94 14.78
N TYR A 209 -26.20 -16.41 15.99
CA TYR A 209 -26.42 -17.21 17.21
C TYR A 209 -27.91 -17.42 17.53
N ARG A 210 -28.68 -17.92 16.55
CA ARG A 210 -30.15 -18.06 16.68
C ARG A 210 -30.61 -19.06 17.74
N GLN A 211 -29.76 -20.03 18.09
CA GLN A 211 -30.11 -21.05 19.08
C GLN A 211 -29.50 -20.71 20.44
N TRP A 212 -30.21 -20.97 21.53
CA TRP A 212 -29.74 -20.66 22.89
C TRP A 212 -28.42 -21.39 23.25
N ASN A 213 -28.17 -22.55 22.64
CA ASN A 213 -27.00 -23.39 22.83
C ASN A 213 -25.85 -23.08 21.85
N THR A 214 -26.00 -22.15 20.91
CA THR A 214 -24.91 -21.82 19.95
C THR A 214 -23.80 -20.96 20.56
N ALA A 215 -24.08 -20.19 21.64
CA ALA A 215 -23.05 -19.42 22.35
C ALA A 215 -23.26 -19.37 23.87
N PRO A 216 -23.38 -20.53 24.56
CA PRO A 216 -23.62 -20.57 26.01
C PRO A 216 -22.49 -19.89 26.80
N TRP A 217 -21.28 -19.82 26.23
CA TRP A 217 -20.13 -19.13 26.82
C TRP A 217 -20.34 -17.61 26.96
N MET A 218 -21.08 -16.95 26.05
CA MET A 218 -21.41 -15.52 26.13
C MET A 218 -22.37 -15.22 27.28
N CYS A 219 -23.27 -16.15 27.55
CA CYS A 219 -24.24 -16.07 28.64
C CYS A 219 -23.84 -16.96 29.82
N GLY A 220 -22.57 -17.35 29.94
CA GLY A 220 -22.04 -18.09 31.08
C GLY A 220 -22.88 -19.30 31.50
N PHE A 221 -23.40 -20.05 30.52
CA PHE A 221 -24.09 -21.32 30.69
C PHE A 221 -23.15 -22.47 30.31
N ASN A 222 -23.39 -23.65 30.88
CA ASN A 222 -22.79 -24.89 30.41
C ASN A 222 -23.68 -25.58 29.35
N SER A 223 -23.22 -26.71 28.80
CA SER A 223 -23.97 -27.51 27.82
C SER A 223 -25.30 -28.07 28.35
N THR A 224 -25.50 -28.09 29.67
CA THR A 224 -26.73 -28.58 30.32
C THR A 224 -27.67 -27.46 30.76
N GLY A 225 -27.37 -26.19 30.44
CA GLY A 225 -28.20 -25.03 30.79
C GLY A 225 -28.00 -24.46 32.20
N ASN A 226 -27.04 -24.95 32.98
CA ASN A 226 -26.70 -24.38 34.29
C ASN A 226 -25.86 -23.11 34.13
N CYS A 227 -26.19 -22.06 34.89
CA CYS A 227 -25.47 -20.80 34.88
C CYS A 227 -24.28 -20.83 35.85
N CYS A 228 -23.17 -20.19 35.46
CA CYS A 228 -22.06 -19.92 36.36
C CYS A 228 -22.33 -18.70 37.26
N GLY A 229 -21.58 -18.58 38.36
CA GLY A 229 -21.63 -17.46 39.30
C GLY A 229 -20.93 -16.16 38.83
N CYS A 230 -20.56 -16.05 37.54
CA CYS A 230 -19.99 -14.82 37.01
C CYS A 230 -21.03 -13.69 36.98
N THR A 231 -20.60 -12.47 37.28
CA THR A 231 -21.42 -11.25 37.19
C THR A 231 -22.06 -11.12 35.81
N ARG A 232 -23.36 -10.82 35.80
CA ARG A 232 -24.16 -10.59 34.59
C ARG A 232 -24.21 -9.11 34.25
N SER A 233 -24.29 -8.82 32.96
CA SER A 233 -24.59 -7.47 32.48
C SER A 233 -25.95 -7.02 33.03
N THR A 234 -25.98 -5.80 33.58
CA THR A 234 -27.21 -5.15 34.06
C THR A 234 -27.70 -4.07 33.10
N SER A 235 -26.99 -3.81 31.99
CA SER A 235 -27.32 -2.72 31.08
C SER A 235 -28.56 -2.99 30.23
N GLY A 236 -28.88 -4.27 30.01
CA GLY A 236 -29.93 -4.70 29.08
C GLY A 236 -29.65 -4.39 27.61
N ARG A 237 -28.49 -3.80 27.27
CA ARG A 237 -28.15 -3.37 25.89
C ARG A 237 -28.01 -4.55 24.94
N PHE A 238 -27.57 -5.69 25.46
CA PHE A 238 -27.45 -6.92 24.71
C PHE A 238 -28.02 -8.08 25.51
N MET A 239 -29.03 -8.73 24.94
CA MET A 239 -29.59 -9.97 25.46
C MET A 239 -29.56 -11.01 24.36
N LEU A 240 -29.03 -12.19 24.66
CA LEU A 240 -29.03 -13.31 23.73
C LEU A 240 -30.17 -14.25 24.13
N ASN A 241 -31.20 -14.32 23.29
CA ASN A 241 -32.37 -15.17 23.52
C ASN A 241 -33.03 -14.94 24.90
N GLY A 242 -33.11 -13.68 25.35
CA GLY A 242 -33.68 -13.31 26.64
C GLY A 242 -32.74 -13.46 27.84
N HIS A 243 -31.50 -13.92 27.64
CA HIS A 243 -30.50 -14.02 28.70
C HIS A 243 -29.48 -12.88 28.65
N ALA A 244 -29.17 -12.32 29.82
CA ALA A 244 -28.08 -11.36 29.97
C ALA A 244 -26.72 -12.05 29.77
N THR A 245 -25.82 -11.38 29.06
CA THR A 245 -24.43 -11.84 28.91
C THR A 245 -23.65 -11.70 30.21
N VAL A 246 -22.49 -12.35 30.25
CA VAL A 246 -21.48 -12.12 31.29
C VAL A 246 -20.89 -10.71 31.15
N GLN A 247 -20.65 -10.04 32.29
CA GLN A 247 -20.18 -8.64 32.31
C GLN A 247 -18.88 -8.42 31.53
N TRP A 248 -17.97 -9.40 31.52
CA TRP A 248 -16.70 -9.27 30.78
C TRP A 248 -16.90 -9.22 29.27
N TRP A 249 -17.94 -9.86 28.74
CA TRP A 249 -18.25 -9.83 27.31
C TRP A 249 -18.73 -8.44 26.90
N GLU A 250 -19.62 -7.84 27.71
CA GLU A 250 -20.06 -6.46 27.45
C GLU A 250 -18.88 -5.48 27.53
N THR A 251 -18.00 -5.66 28.52
CA THR A 251 -16.78 -4.85 28.67
C THR A 251 -15.89 -4.97 27.42
N PHE A 252 -15.73 -6.19 26.89
CA PHE A 252 -15.00 -6.44 25.65
C PHE A 252 -15.65 -5.74 24.44
N MET A 253 -16.97 -5.78 24.29
CA MET A 253 -17.67 -5.10 23.20
C MET A 253 -17.46 -3.58 23.27
N ASP A 254 -17.66 -3.00 24.46
CA ASP A 254 -17.47 -1.57 24.67
C ASP A 254 -16.03 -1.14 24.37
N SER A 255 -15.03 -1.85 24.92
CA SER A 255 -13.61 -1.51 24.70
C SER A 255 -13.21 -1.69 23.23
N THR A 256 -13.66 -2.78 22.59
CA THR A 256 -13.33 -3.04 21.19
C THR A 256 -13.88 -1.97 20.27
N PHE A 257 -15.11 -1.51 20.51
CA PHE A 257 -15.64 -0.42 19.71
C PHE A 257 -15.03 0.95 20.02
N VAL A 258 -14.50 1.17 21.22
CA VAL A 258 -13.68 2.36 21.50
C VAL A 258 -12.42 2.31 20.65
N ASP A 259 -11.69 1.19 20.68
CA ASP A 259 -10.45 1.05 19.92
C ASP A 259 -10.69 1.08 18.39
N LEU A 260 -11.78 0.48 17.90
CA LEU A 260 -12.17 0.49 16.48
C LEU A 260 -12.56 1.88 15.96
N ARG A 261 -12.82 2.85 16.84
CA ARG A 261 -13.04 4.23 16.41
C ARG A 261 -11.75 4.84 15.85
N ASP A 262 -10.64 4.54 16.50
CA ASP A 262 -9.33 5.09 16.17
C ASP A 262 -8.52 4.17 15.26
N ASN A 263 -8.73 2.86 15.33
CA ASN A 263 -8.04 1.87 14.49
C ASN A 263 -9.06 0.86 13.92
N PRO A 264 -9.84 1.23 12.89
CA PRO A 264 -10.90 0.39 12.32
C PRO A 264 -10.33 -0.73 11.45
N CYS A 265 -9.70 -1.73 12.07
CA CYS A 265 -9.09 -2.87 11.37
C CYS A 265 -9.23 -4.19 12.14
N ALA A 266 -9.01 -5.30 11.43
CA ALA A 266 -9.10 -6.64 12.00
C ALA A 266 -8.12 -6.88 13.17
N ASP A 267 -6.92 -6.28 13.14
CA ASP A 267 -5.89 -6.45 14.17
C ASP A 267 -6.37 -5.92 15.53
N THR A 268 -7.11 -4.82 15.55
CA THR A 268 -7.73 -4.24 16.74
C THR A 268 -8.67 -5.24 17.42
N ILE A 269 -9.47 -5.96 16.62
CA ILE A 269 -10.40 -6.98 17.11
C ILE A 269 -9.61 -8.16 17.68
N ARG A 270 -8.60 -8.67 16.96
CA ARG A 270 -7.77 -9.80 17.41
C ARG A 270 -7.09 -9.50 18.76
N LYS A 271 -6.48 -8.33 18.90
CA LYS A 271 -5.86 -7.88 20.17
C LYS A 271 -6.88 -7.84 21.31
N ASN A 272 -8.09 -7.35 21.06
CA ASN A 272 -9.13 -7.29 22.09
C ASN A 272 -9.75 -8.65 22.44
N VAL A 273 -9.87 -9.55 21.46
CA VAL A 273 -10.27 -10.94 21.67
C VAL A 273 -9.28 -11.65 22.61
N GLU A 274 -7.98 -11.51 22.36
CA GLU A 274 -6.93 -12.10 23.20
C GLU A 274 -6.98 -11.55 24.63
N LYS A 275 -7.08 -10.22 24.80
CA LYS A 275 -7.24 -9.57 26.11
C LYS A 275 -8.48 -10.09 26.85
N ALA A 276 -9.60 -10.25 26.15
CA ALA A 276 -10.84 -10.75 26.74
C ALA A 276 -10.71 -12.21 27.19
N ILE A 277 -10.07 -13.07 26.39
CA ILE A 277 -9.77 -14.46 26.76
C ILE A 277 -8.92 -14.52 28.04
N GLN A 278 -7.85 -13.72 28.11
CA GLN A 278 -6.98 -13.65 29.27
C GLN A 278 -7.75 -13.18 30.52
N THR A 279 -8.52 -12.10 30.39
CA THR A 279 -9.33 -11.53 31.48
C THR A 279 -10.37 -12.52 31.99
N ALA A 280 -11.04 -13.25 31.10
CA ALA A 280 -12.03 -14.25 31.47
C ALA A 280 -11.41 -15.45 32.20
N ARG A 281 -10.21 -15.90 31.78
CA ARG A 281 -9.48 -17.00 32.43
C ARG A 281 -9.00 -16.63 33.84
N GLN A 282 -8.52 -15.40 34.05
CA GLN A 282 -8.06 -14.93 35.37
C GLN A 282 -9.14 -14.97 36.46
N ARG A 283 -10.43 -14.99 36.08
CA ARG A 283 -11.54 -15.11 37.03
C ARG A 283 -11.70 -16.53 37.61
N ASN A 284 -10.93 -17.52 37.13
CA ASN A 284 -10.95 -18.91 37.61
C ASN A 284 -12.34 -19.56 37.64
N CYS A 285 -13.26 -19.13 36.77
CA CYS A 285 -14.56 -19.79 36.63
C CYS A 285 -14.38 -21.10 35.85
N GLY A 286 -14.73 -22.24 36.45
CA GLY A 286 -14.59 -23.56 35.83
C GLY A 286 -15.34 -23.74 34.51
N TYR A 287 -16.32 -22.87 34.20
CA TYR A 287 -17.08 -22.92 32.94
C TYR A 287 -16.56 -21.91 31.92
N CYS A 288 -16.55 -20.62 32.29
CA CYS A 288 -16.12 -19.57 31.37
C CYS A 288 -14.67 -19.74 30.94
N SER A 289 -13.76 -20.16 31.83
CA SER A 289 -12.34 -20.32 31.49
C SER A 289 -12.08 -21.38 30.41
N LEU A 290 -12.88 -22.46 30.40
CA LEU A 290 -12.76 -23.56 29.44
C LEU A 290 -13.34 -23.18 28.07
N ALA A 291 -14.53 -22.58 28.04
CA ALA A 291 -15.25 -22.32 26.79
C ALA A 291 -14.88 -20.99 26.11
N VAL A 292 -14.35 -20.02 26.86
CA VAL A 292 -14.11 -18.65 26.33
C VAL A 292 -13.16 -18.63 25.15
N SER A 293 -12.15 -19.50 25.12
CA SER A 293 -11.12 -19.43 24.07
C SER A 293 -11.64 -19.81 22.70
N GLY A 294 -12.35 -20.93 22.57
CA GLY A 294 -12.96 -21.32 21.29
C GLY A 294 -14.03 -20.31 20.86
N GLY A 295 -14.96 -20.01 21.77
CA GLY A 295 -16.08 -19.11 21.48
C GLY A 295 -15.64 -17.69 21.08
N MET A 296 -14.66 -17.11 21.76
CA MET A 296 -14.17 -15.77 21.43
C MET A 296 -13.38 -15.73 20.12
N GLN A 297 -12.69 -16.81 19.74
CA GLN A 297 -12.00 -16.87 18.45
C GLN A 297 -13.00 -16.92 17.29
N GLU A 298 -14.02 -17.77 17.40
CA GLU A 298 -15.11 -17.84 16.43
C GLU A 298 -15.86 -16.51 16.32
N PHE A 299 -16.20 -15.91 17.46
CA PHE A 299 -16.82 -14.59 17.50
C PHE A 299 -15.91 -13.50 16.89
N GLY A 300 -14.60 -13.56 17.17
CA GLY A 300 -13.61 -12.66 16.60
C GLY A 300 -13.63 -12.71 15.07
N THR A 301 -13.66 -13.90 14.48
CA THR A 301 -13.79 -14.07 13.02
C THR A 301 -15.08 -13.46 12.49
N LEU A 302 -16.23 -13.71 13.15
CA LEU A 302 -17.50 -13.12 12.75
C LEU A 302 -17.44 -11.59 12.80
N PHE A 303 -16.88 -11.03 13.88
CA PHE A 303 -16.78 -9.59 14.07
C PHE A 303 -15.85 -8.94 13.02
N ILE A 304 -14.70 -9.58 12.73
CA ILE A 304 -13.79 -9.15 11.65
C ILE A 304 -14.53 -9.12 10.32
N ASN A 305 -15.23 -10.20 9.95
CA ASN A 305 -15.95 -10.27 8.68
C ASN A 305 -17.01 -9.17 8.57
N LYS A 306 -17.73 -8.88 9.66
CA LYS A 306 -18.75 -7.81 9.68
C LYS A 306 -18.14 -6.43 9.54
N VAL A 307 -17.00 -6.18 10.20
CA VAL A 307 -16.27 -4.91 10.08
C VAL A 307 -15.72 -4.71 8.67
N GLU A 308 -15.10 -5.74 8.10
CA GLU A 308 -14.58 -5.72 6.72
C GLU A 308 -15.70 -5.49 5.68
N GLU A 309 -16.87 -6.11 5.87
CA GLU A 309 -18.05 -5.86 5.05
C GLU A 309 -18.45 -4.37 5.09
N LEU A 310 -18.53 -3.76 6.28
CA LEU A 310 -18.88 -2.34 6.41
C LEU A 310 -17.80 -1.43 5.80
N ILE A 311 -16.52 -1.70 6.04
CA ILE A 311 -15.42 -0.92 5.47
C ILE A 311 -15.47 -0.97 3.94
N SER A 312 -15.82 -2.11 3.34
CA SER A 312 -15.95 -2.25 1.88
C SER A 312 -17.07 -1.37 1.28
N GLN A 313 -18.09 -1.01 2.08
CA GLN A 313 -19.18 -0.14 1.65
C GLN A 313 -18.79 1.34 1.69
N VAL A 314 -17.73 1.70 2.42
CA VAL A 314 -17.20 3.06 2.44
C VAL A 314 -16.56 3.33 1.08
N ARG A 315 -17.34 3.94 0.20
CA ARG A 315 -16.88 4.31 -1.14
C ARG A 315 -15.61 5.15 -1.03
N SER A 316 -14.52 4.64 -1.58
CA SER A 316 -13.26 5.33 -1.85
C SER A 316 -13.41 6.38 -2.97
N ALA A 317 -14.62 6.96 -3.14
CA ALA A 317 -14.90 7.97 -4.16
C ALA A 317 -13.97 9.19 -4.07
N HIS A 318 -13.37 9.43 -2.91
CA HIS A 318 -12.35 10.45 -2.67
C HIS A 318 -11.04 10.20 -3.42
N PHE A 319 -10.70 8.94 -3.72
CA PHE A 319 -9.52 8.60 -4.51
C PHE A 319 -9.78 8.64 -6.03
N ARG A 320 -11.00 8.95 -6.49
CA ARG A 320 -11.32 9.07 -7.93
C ARG A 320 -10.70 10.32 -8.56
N TYR A 321 -10.44 11.37 -7.78
CA TYR A 321 -9.82 12.59 -8.26
C TYR A 321 -8.35 12.40 -8.67
N LEU A 322 -7.70 11.33 -8.18
CA LEU A 322 -6.32 10.99 -8.54
C LEU A 322 -6.16 10.59 -10.01
N ALA A 323 -7.23 10.16 -10.69
CA ALA A 323 -7.20 9.77 -12.09
C ALA A 323 -7.41 10.95 -13.08
N ALA A 324 -7.93 12.09 -12.60
CA ALA A 324 -8.51 13.11 -13.49
C ALA A 324 -7.53 14.17 -14.04
N SER A 325 -6.26 14.15 -13.64
CA SER A 325 -5.23 15.09 -14.11
C SER A 325 -4.27 14.51 -15.16
N GLY A 326 -4.61 13.37 -15.78
CA GLY A 326 -3.75 12.61 -16.69
C GLY A 326 -3.52 13.18 -18.09
N ASN A 327 -4.07 14.35 -18.45
CA ASN A 327 -4.00 14.88 -19.83
C ASN A 327 -2.94 15.97 -20.06
N PHE A 328 -2.13 16.34 -19.07
CA PHE A 328 -1.11 17.40 -19.26
C PHE A 328 0.30 16.90 -19.59
N PHE A 329 0.62 15.62 -19.33
CA PHE A 329 1.99 15.12 -19.58
C PHE A 329 2.22 14.68 -21.02
N VAL A 330 1.17 14.25 -21.74
CA VAL A 330 1.29 13.85 -23.15
C VAL A 330 1.53 15.05 -24.06
N SER A 331 1.06 16.27 -23.70
CA SER A 331 1.33 17.46 -24.51
C SER A 331 2.74 18.01 -24.33
N GLN A 332 3.47 17.63 -23.28
CA GLN A 332 4.82 18.14 -23.03
C GLN A 332 5.88 17.32 -23.78
N VAL A 333 5.67 16.01 -23.94
CA VAL A 333 6.54 15.13 -24.75
C VAL A 333 6.43 15.43 -26.26
N GLU A 334 5.26 15.82 -26.76
CA GLU A 334 5.13 16.32 -28.15
C GLU A 334 5.78 17.70 -28.37
N LEU A 335 6.04 18.46 -27.30
CA LEU A 335 6.72 19.76 -27.36
C LEU A 335 8.24 19.62 -27.23
N GLU A 336 8.74 18.65 -26.45
CA GLU A 336 10.18 18.39 -26.30
C GLU A 336 10.81 17.61 -27.47
N LEU A 337 10.00 16.98 -28.33
CA LEU A 337 10.46 16.41 -29.61
C LEU A 337 10.38 17.40 -30.78
N ARG A 338 10.09 18.68 -30.51
CA ARG A 338 9.96 19.75 -31.52
C ARG A 338 10.91 20.93 -31.33
N PHE A 339 11.87 20.86 -30.42
CA PHE A 339 12.90 21.90 -30.26
C PHE A 339 14.28 21.30 -30.05
#